data_AF-A0AAV5CQI1-F1
#
_entry.id   AF-A0AAV5CQI1-F1
#
_cell.length_a   1.000
_cell.length_b   1.000
_cell.length_c   1.000
_cell.angle_alpha   90.00
_cell.angle_beta   90.00
_cell.angle_gamma   90.00
#
_symmetry.space_group_name_H-M   'P 1'
#
loop_
_entity.id
_entity.type
_entity.pdbx_description
1 polymer ?
#
loop_
_entity_poly.entity_id
_entity_poly.type
_entity_poly.pdbx_seq_one_letter_code
_entity_poly.pdbx_strand_id
1 'polypeptide(L)'
;MRITWLLLLLVCCLCPAASAGRCKFPAVFNFGDSNSDTGGFWAAFPAQPGPFGMTYFRKPAGRASDGRLVIDFIGTRTDRVPL
;
A
#
# COMPACT_ATOMS: atom_id res chain seq x y z
N MET A 1 -21.39 -1.12 -45.05
CA MET A 1 -20.06 -0.71 -44.53
C MET A 1 -20.14 0.50 -43.58
N ARG A 2 -20.81 1.62 -43.89
CA ARG A 2 -20.86 2.80 -42.99
C ARG A 2 -21.69 2.59 -41.71
N ILE A 3 -22.85 1.93 -41.82
CA ILE A 3 -23.74 1.65 -40.67
C ILE A 3 -23.14 0.64 -39.69
N THR A 4 -22.43 -0.37 -40.20
CA THR A 4 -21.77 -1.38 -39.36
C THR A 4 -20.69 -0.78 -38.47
N TRP A 5 -19.95 0.24 -38.94
CA TRP A 5 -18.99 0.98 -38.12
C TRP A 5 -19.67 1.82 -37.02
N LEU A 6 -20.80 2.45 -37.36
CA LEU A 6 -21.58 3.23 -36.39
C LEU A 6 -22.18 2.33 -35.29
N LEU A 7 -22.67 1.14 -35.67
CA LEU A 7 -23.15 0.14 -34.71
C LEU A 7 -22.01 -0.41 -33.84
N LEU A 8 -20.82 -0.66 -34.41
CA LEU A 8 -19.66 -1.08 -33.63
C LEU A 8 -19.20 -0.01 -32.63
N LEU A 9 -19.19 1.26 -33.03
CA LEU A 9 -18.86 2.38 -32.16
C LEU A 9 -19.90 2.55 -31.04
N LEU A 10 -21.18 2.44 -31.35
CA LEU A 10 -22.27 2.50 -30.37
C LEU A 10 -22.15 1.37 -29.33
N VAL A 11 -21.89 0.14 -29.77
CA VAL A 11 -21.69 -1.02 -28.88
C VAL A 11 -20.44 -0.84 -28.00
N CYS A 12 -19.36 -0.29 -28.54
CA CYS A 12 -18.14 0.01 -27.79
C CYS A 12 -18.38 1.10 -26.71
N CYS A 13 -19.15 2.14 -27.03
CA CYS A 13 -19.51 3.21 -26.09
C CYS A 13 -20.50 2.77 -25.00
N LEU A 14 -21.30 1.74 -25.26
CA LEU A 14 -22.26 1.18 -24.29
C LEU A 14 -21.62 0.15 -23.35
N CYS A 15 -20.38 -0.25 -23.59
CA CYS A 15 -19.63 -1.06 -22.64
C CYS A 15 -19.35 -0.20 -21.41
N PRO A 16 -19.87 -0.55 -20.22
CA PRO A 16 -19.36 0.04 -19.00
C PRO A 16 -17.88 -0.31 -18.96
N ALA A 17 -17.00 0.70 -19.03
CA ALA A 17 -15.62 0.49 -18.64
C ALA A 17 -15.69 -0.16 -17.26
N ALA A 18 -15.19 -1.39 -17.14
CA ALA A 18 -15.21 -2.11 -15.88
C ALA A 18 -14.45 -1.24 -14.87
N SER A 19 -15.21 -0.46 -14.10
CA SER A 19 -14.71 0.20 -12.92
C SER A 19 -14.28 -0.95 -12.04
N ALA A 20 -12.97 -1.20 -11.97
CA ALA A 20 -12.40 -2.04 -10.95
C ALA A 20 -12.88 -1.43 -9.63
N GLY A 21 -13.97 -1.98 -9.07
CA GLY A 21 -14.58 -1.48 -7.85
C GLY A 21 -13.46 -1.35 -6.83
N ARG A 22 -13.45 -0.25 -6.06
CA ARG A 22 -12.43 -0.01 -5.04
C ARG A 22 -12.30 -1.29 -4.22
N CYS A 23 -11.20 -2.02 -4.41
CA CYS A 23 -10.97 -3.25 -3.69
C CYS A 23 -10.68 -2.84 -2.24
N LYS A 24 -11.65 -3.04 -1.36
CA LYS A 24 -11.56 -2.62 0.04
C LYS A 24 -10.96 -3.77 0.84
N PHE A 25 -9.65 -3.82 0.91
CA PHE A 25 -8.97 -4.66 1.89
C PHE A 25 -8.92 -3.91 3.22
N PRO A 26 -9.62 -4.38 4.28
CA PRO A 26 -9.68 -3.66 5.55
C PRO A 26 -8.35 -3.72 6.32
N ALA A 27 -7.46 -4.66 5.98
CA ALA A 27 -6.17 -4.85 6.60
C ALA A 27 -5.18 -5.53 5.65
N VAL A 28 -3.89 -5.37 5.95
CA VAL A 28 -2.78 -6.06 5.30
C VAL A 28 -2.02 -6.85 6.37
N PHE A 29 -1.90 -8.17 6.18
CA PHE A 29 -1.04 -9.01 7.00
C PHE A 29 0.30 -9.17 6.30
N ASN A 30 1.35 -8.62 6.90
CA ASN A 30 2.70 -8.67 6.36
C ASN A 30 3.54 -9.73 7.10
N PHE A 31 4.17 -10.61 6.35
CA PHE A 31 5.16 -11.58 6.84
C PHE A 31 6.49 -11.28 6.18
N GLY A 32 7.58 -11.27 6.94
CA GLY A 32 8.88 -10.96 6.38
C GLY A 32 9.95 -10.76 7.43
N ASP A 33 10.92 -9.94 7.06
CA ASP A 33 12.11 -9.61 7.84
C ASP A 33 12.17 -8.10 8.16
N SER A 34 13.35 -7.65 8.55
CA SER A 34 13.68 -6.27 8.90
C SER A 34 13.28 -5.22 7.86
N ASN A 35 13.18 -5.57 6.57
CA ASN A 35 12.79 -4.65 5.50
C ASN A 35 11.31 -4.26 5.56
N SER A 36 10.51 -5.00 6.31
CA SER A 36 9.06 -4.83 6.41
C SER A 36 8.57 -4.74 7.87
N ASP A 37 9.45 -5.02 8.83
CA ASP A 37 9.14 -4.98 10.25
C ASP A 37 8.99 -3.54 10.77
N THR A 38 7.80 -3.24 11.29
CA THR A 38 7.47 -1.91 11.81
C THR A 38 7.60 -1.80 13.34
N GLY A 39 8.12 -2.85 14.01
CA GLY A 39 8.33 -2.85 15.45
C GLY A 39 8.23 -4.23 16.13
N GLY A 40 7.97 -5.31 15.37
CA GLY A 40 7.87 -6.67 15.89
C GLY A 40 9.16 -7.18 16.52
N PHE A 41 10.32 -6.95 15.89
CA PHE A 41 11.62 -7.27 16.48
C PHE A 41 11.84 -6.47 17.77
N TRP A 42 11.53 -5.17 17.75
CA TRP A 42 11.68 -4.28 18.89
C TRP A 42 10.74 -4.62 20.06
N ALA A 43 9.58 -5.21 19.77
CA ALA A 43 8.64 -5.67 20.78
C ALA A 43 9.08 -6.99 21.44
N ALA A 44 9.79 -7.85 20.70
CA ALA A 44 10.22 -9.17 21.17
C ALA A 44 11.63 -9.17 21.80
N PHE A 45 12.51 -8.28 21.37
CA PHE A 45 13.92 -8.25 21.74
C PHE A 45 14.37 -6.85 22.18
N PRO A 46 15.52 -6.72 22.87
CA PRO A 46 16.09 -5.42 23.18
C PRO A 46 16.25 -4.55 21.92
N ALA A 47 16.02 -3.27 22.13
CA ALA A 47 16.26 -2.21 21.17
C ALA A 47 17.58 -2.40 20.41
N GLN A 48 17.52 -2.45 19.07
CA GLN A 48 18.74 -2.36 18.27
C GLN A 48 19.37 -0.97 18.52
N PRO A 49 20.69 -0.90 18.78
CA PRO A 49 21.37 0.37 18.94
C PRO A 49 21.19 1.21 17.66
N GLY A 50 20.96 2.52 17.82
CA GLY A 50 20.71 3.44 16.71
C GLY A 50 21.84 3.47 15.66
N PRO A 51 21.67 4.18 14.53
CA PRO A 51 20.72 5.28 14.32
C PRO A 51 19.56 4.89 13.40
N PHE A 52 18.47 4.36 13.96
CA PHE A 52 17.32 3.93 13.16
C PHE A 52 16.10 4.84 13.31
N GLY A 53 15.92 5.77 12.39
CA GLY A 53 14.75 6.65 12.31
C GLY A 53 15.10 8.13 12.38
N MET A 54 16.39 8.48 12.29
CA MET A 54 16.88 9.83 12.48
C MET A 54 16.58 10.75 11.29
N THR A 55 16.44 10.19 10.09
CA THR A 55 16.15 10.95 8.88
C THR A 55 14.67 11.37 8.81
N TYR A 56 13.73 10.45 8.99
CA TYR A 56 12.28 10.74 8.85
C TYR A 56 11.57 10.99 10.18
N PHE A 57 11.74 10.10 11.17
CA PHE A 57 11.02 10.18 12.45
C PHE A 57 11.69 11.06 13.49
N ARG A 58 12.97 11.42 13.28
CA ARG A 58 13.84 12.19 14.19
C ARG A 58 14.06 11.52 15.56
N LYS A 59 13.80 10.22 15.66
CA LYS A 59 13.99 9.39 16.85
C LYS A 59 14.00 7.90 16.48
N PRO A 60 14.53 7.02 17.34
CA PRO A 60 14.36 5.58 17.19
C PRO A 60 12.89 5.19 16.98
N ALA A 61 12.60 4.54 15.85
CA ALA A 61 11.24 4.17 15.45
C ALA A 61 10.95 2.66 15.55
N GLY A 62 11.91 1.85 16.03
CA GLY A 62 11.74 0.40 16.13
C GLY A 62 11.80 -0.33 14.77
N ARG A 63 12.46 0.26 13.78
CA ARG A 63 12.54 -0.25 12.40
C ARG A 63 13.99 -0.34 11.98
N ALA A 64 14.37 -1.26 11.09
CA ALA A 64 15.73 -1.32 10.55
C ALA A 64 15.95 -0.32 9.39
N SER A 65 15.49 0.92 9.55
CA SER A 65 15.56 1.97 8.54
C SER A 65 15.58 3.33 9.19
N ASP A 66 16.14 4.31 8.47
CA ASP A 66 16.18 5.69 8.90
C ASP A 66 14.87 6.47 8.64
N GLY A 67 13.88 5.77 8.08
CA GLY A 67 12.53 6.28 7.90
C GLY A 67 11.51 5.22 7.53
N ARG A 68 10.62 5.57 6.60
CA ARG A 68 9.54 4.69 6.16
C ARG A 68 10.05 3.44 5.45
N LEU A 69 9.33 2.34 5.63
CA LEU A 69 9.53 1.09 4.91
C LEU A 69 8.59 1.02 3.70
N VAL A 70 8.86 0.13 2.74
CA VAL A 70 8.01 -0.06 1.56
C VAL A 70 6.55 -0.33 1.95
N ILE A 71 6.32 -1.06 3.04
CA ILE A 71 4.98 -1.39 3.54
C ILE A 71 4.15 -0.15 3.93
N ASP A 72 4.77 0.96 4.36
CA ASP A 72 4.03 2.20 4.68
C ASP A 72 3.39 2.81 3.42
N PHE A 73 4.04 2.66 2.26
CA PHE A 73 3.52 3.16 0.96
C PHE A 73 2.47 2.23 0.35
N ILE A 74 2.42 0.98 0.80
CA ILE A 74 1.40 0.01 0.39
C ILE A 74 0.15 0.18 1.27
N GLY A 75 0.33 0.25 2.60
CA GLY A 75 -0.75 0.43 3.58
C GLY A 75 -1.51 1.74 3.41
N THR A 76 -0.84 2.84 3.05
CA THR A 76 -1.52 4.12 2.78
C THR A 76 -2.59 4.09 1.69
N ARG A 77 -2.64 3.04 0.84
CA ARG A 77 -3.75 2.84 -0.11
C ARG A 77 -4.97 2.14 0.51
N THR A 78 -4.80 1.40 1.60
CA THR A 78 -5.91 0.72 2.30
C THR A 78 -6.65 1.65 3.27
N ASP A 79 -5.99 2.69 3.78
CA ASP A 79 -6.51 3.58 4.85
C ASP A 79 -7.62 4.55 4.39
N ARG A 80 -8.07 4.49 3.13
CA ARG A 80 -9.26 5.23 2.66
C ARG A 80 -10.58 4.52 3.02
N VAL A 81 -10.56 3.63 4.01
CA VAL A 81 -11.76 3.06 4.62
C VAL A 81 -12.02 3.86 5.89
N PRO A 82 -13.11 4.65 5.95
CA PRO A 82 -13.52 5.26 7.22
C PRO A 82 -13.81 4.13 8.20
N LEU A 83 -13.27 4.24 9.42
CA LEU A 83 -13.65 3.41 10.57
C LEU A 83 -15.14 3.57 10.86
#